data_AF-A0A3A8K7M0-F1
#
_entry.id   AF-A0A3A8K7M0-F1
#
_cell.length_a   1.000
_cell.length_b   1.000
_cell.length_c   1.000
_cell.angle_alpha   90.00
_cell.angle_beta   90.00
_cell.angle_gamma   90.00
#
_symmetry.space_group_name_H-M   'P 1'
#
loop_
_entity.id
_entity.type
_entity.pdbx_description
1 polymer ?
#
loop_
_entity_poly.entity_id
_entity_poly.type
_entity_poly.pdbx_seq_one_letter_code
_entity_poly.pdbx_strand_id
1 'polypeptide(L)'
;MAEALNLLTVLAAPRLYARWRIQAPAEEMRTVLQSRMEALSSFCAKAWGSPDAERFRAAAPTVRKLGESIAAAPPSTLMDAGWNAQARECLDALGVPVPPGGWEAFEGLPPSSE
;
A
#
# COMPACT_ATOMS: atom_id res chain seq x y z
N MET A 1 6.79 -8.37 4.37
CA MET A 1 5.33 -8.12 4.34
C MET A 1 4.97 -6.82 5.06
N ALA A 2 5.42 -6.60 6.30
CA ALA A 2 5.14 -5.39 7.08
C ALA A 2 5.46 -4.07 6.35
N GLU A 3 6.62 -3.94 5.71
CA GLU A 3 6.98 -2.72 4.97
C GLU A 3 6.01 -2.39 3.82
N ALA A 4 5.56 -3.41 3.07
CA ALA A 4 4.62 -3.20 1.98
C ALA A 4 3.21 -2.82 2.48
N LEU A 5 2.79 -3.40 3.61
CA LEU A 5 1.55 -3.00 4.29
C LEU A 5 1.63 -1.57 4.85
N ASN A 6 2.78 -1.18 5.40
CA ASN A 6 3.00 0.19 5.85
C ASN A 6 2.92 1.18 4.69
N LEU A 7 3.52 0.86 3.54
CA LEU A 7 3.42 1.69 2.34
C LEU A 7 2.00 1.76 1.79
N LEU A 8 1.26 0.64 1.77
CA LEU A 8 -0.17 0.66 1.44
C LEU A 8 -0.96 1.57 2.39
N THR A 9 -0.65 1.52 3.68
CA THR A 9 -1.28 2.37 4.71
C THR A 9 -0.98 3.84 4.49
N VAL A 10 0.28 4.17 4.13
CA VAL A 10 0.69 5.53 3.76
C VAL A 10 -0.05 6.01 2.52
N LEU A 11 -0.17 5.16 1.49
CA LEU A 11 -0.94 5.47 0.27
C LEU A 11 -2.44 5.60 0.54
N ALA A 12 -3.00 4.84 1.48
CA ALA A 12 -4.43 4.88 1.78
C ALA A 12 -4.85 6.16 2.53
N ALA A 13 -3.93 6.76 3.29
CA ALA A 13 -4.19 7.91 4.15
C ALA A 13 -3.58 9.20 3.57
N PRO A 14 -4.40 10.17 3.11
CA PRO A 14 -3.90 11.39 2.44
C PRO A 14 -2.90 12.20 3.28
N ARG A 15 -3.10 12.27 4.61
CA ARG A 15 -2.21 13.00 5.53
C ARG A 15 -0.84 12.34 5.69
N LEU A 16 -0.79 11.01 5.69
CA LEU A 16 0.48 10.28 5.71
C LEU A 16 1.18 10.43 4.37
N TYR A 17 0.44 10.26 3.28
CA TYR A 17 0.99 10.41 1.94
C TYR A 17 1.61 11.79 1.71
N ALA A 18 0.93 12.86 2.13
CA ALA A 18 1.41 14.23 2.02
C ALA A 18 2.73 14.47 2.77
N ARG A 19 2.95 13.79 3.92
CA ARG A 19 4.20 13.84 4.69
C ARG A 19 5.28 12.95 4.10
N TRP A 20 4.90 11.79 3.59
CA TRP A 20 5.83 10.82 3.03
C TRP A 20 6.42 11.31 1.70
N ARG A 21 5.59 11.89 0.80
CA ARG A 21 5.97 12.36 -0.54
C ARG A 21 7.07 13.44 -0.60
N ILE A 22 7.43 14.03 0.54
CA ILE A 22 8.47 15.06 0.64
C ILE A 22 9.77 14.54 1.28
N GLN A 23 9.82 13.26 1.69
CA GLN A 23 10.98 12.68 2.37
C GLN A 23 12.10 12.26 1.42
N ALA A 24 11.79 12.01 0.15
CA ALA A 24 12.74 11.54 -0.85
C ALA A 24 12.35 12.02 -2.26
N PRO A 25 13.25 11.92 -3.25
CA PRO A 25 12.91 12.21 -4.65
C PRO A 25 11.82 11.28 -5.17
N ALA A 26 10.89 11.82 -5.96
CA ALA A 26 9.73 11.06 -6.47
C ALA A 26 10.14 9.79 -7.25
N GLU A 27 11.24 9.81 -7.99
CA GLU A 27 11.74 8.63 -8.71
C GLU A 27 12.17 7.49 -7.79
N GLU A 28 12.86 7.82 -6.69
CA GLU A 28 13.27 6.85 -5.68
C GLU A 28 12.04 6.25 -4.99
N MET A 29 11.09 7.11 -4.62
CA MET A 29 9.83 6.71 -4.01
C MET A 29 9.00 5.80 -4.92
N ARG A 30 8.95 6.10 -6.23
CA ARG A 30 8.29 5.24 -7.22
C ARG A 30 8.90 3.85 -7.25
N THR A 31 10.23 3.81 -7.31
CA THR A 31 10.99 2.55 -7.40
C THR A 31 10.77 1.69 -6.17
N VAL A 32 10.80 2.29 -4.98
CA VAL A 32 10.50 1.61 -3.73
C VAL A 32 9.06 1.09 -3.74
N LEU A 33 8.07 1.91 -4.08
CA LEU A 33 6.67 1.48 -4.13
C LEU A 33 6.46 0.32 -5.09
N GLN A 34 6.98 0.42 -6.31
CA GLN A 34 6.87 -0.62 -7.32
C GLN A 34 7.45 -1.94 -6.82
N SER A 35 8.69 -1.92 -6.32
CA SER A 35 9.36 -3.11 -5.80
C SER A 35 8.59 -3.75 -4.65
N ARG A 36 8.02 -2.94 -3.74
CA ARG A 36 7.27 -3.45 -2.59
C ARG A 36 5.88 -3.98 -2.97
N MET A 37 5.19 -3.36 -3.93
CA MET A 37 3.92 -3.89 -4.45
C MET A 37 4.15 -5.19 -5.24
N GLU A 38 5.22 -5.29 -6.03
CA GLU A 38 5.57 -6.52 -6.73
C GLU A 38 5.85 -7.66 -5.73
N ALA A 39 6.71 -7.41 -4.73
CA ALA A 39 7.02 -8.38 -3.69
C ALA A 39 5.77 -8.81 -2.90
N LEU A 40 4.89 -7.87 -2.56
CA LEU A 40 3.63 -8.16 -1.88
C LEU A 40 2.69 -9.00 -2.74
N SER A 41 2.54 -8.67 -4.02
CA SER A 41 1.69 -9.43 -4.95
C SER A 41 2.17 -10.87 -5.12
N SER A 42 3.50 -11.06 -5.23
CA SER A 42 4.14 -12.38 -5.33
C SER A 42 3.97 -13.18 -4.03
N PHE A 43 4.13 -12.53 -2.87
CA PHE A 43 3.85 -13.16 -1.58
C PHE A 43 2.40 -13.62 -1.48
N CYS A 44 1.46 -12.75 -1.85
CA CYS A 44 0.03 -13.02 -1.82
C CYS A 44 -0.35 -14.19 -2.74
N ALA A 45 0.19 -14.23 -3.96
CA ALA A 45 -0.06 -15.30 -4.93
C ALA A 45 0.48 -16.67 -4.47
N LYS A 46 1.57 -16.66 -3.68
CA LYS A 46 2.22 -17.87 -3.15
C LYS A 46 1.74 -18.23 -1.74
N ALA A 47 0.75 -17.52 -1.18
CA ALA A 47 0.30 -17.79 0.17
C ALA A 47 -0.31 -19.20 0.29
N TRP A 48 0.20 -19.98 1.25
CA TRP A 48 -0.24 -21.35 1.54
C TRP A 48 -0.05 -21.63 3.04
N GLY A 49 -0.77 -22.63 3.57
CA GLY A 49 -0.58 -23.09 4.95
C GLY A 49 -1.05 -22.12 6.05
N SER A 50 -1.80 -21.07 5.71
CA SER A 50 -2.41 -20.11 6.65
C SER A 50 -3.93 -20.08 6.45
N PRO A 51 -4.74 -19.85 7.52
CA PRO A 51 -6.18 -19.60 7.38
C PRO A 51 -6.50 -18.42 6.45
N ASP A 52 -5.58 -17.47 6.29
CA ASP A 52 -5.75 -16.31 5.41
C ASP A 52 -5.18 -16.54 3.99
N ALA A 53 -4.66 -17.74 3.69
CA ALA A 53 -3.99 -18.02 2.41
C ALA A 53 -4.91 -17.85 1.20
N GLU A 54 -6.20 -18.18 1.32
CA GLU A 54 -7.18 -17.93 0.25
C GLU A 54 -7.42 -16.44 0.05
N ARG A 55 -7.56 -15.68 1.15
CA ARG A 55 -7.73 -14.23 1.11
C ARG A 55 -6.53 -13.54 0.45
N PHE A 56 -5.32 -13.90 0.86
CA PHE A 56 -4.11 -13.36 0.25
C PHE A 56 -4.01 -13.69 -1.24
N ARG A 57 -4.29 -14.94 -1.65
CA ARG A 57 -4.31 -15.28 -3.07
C ARG A 57 -5.35 -14.49 -3.85
N ALA A 58 -6.53 -14.24 -3.28
CA ALA A 58 -7.56 -13.39 -3.88
C ALA A 58 -7.15 -11.91 -3.95
N ALA A 59 -6.35 -11.41 -3.01
CA ALA A 59 -5.84 -10.03 -2.98
C ALA A 59 -4.68 -9.78 -3.96
N ALA A 60 -3.92 -10.83 -4.32
CA ALA A 60 -2.77 -10.75 -5.23
C ALA A 60 -3.01 -9.96 -6.53
N PRO A 61 -4.10 -10.17 -7.30
CA PRO A 61 -4.37 -9.39 -8.51
C PRO A 61 -4.61 -7.90 -8.23
N THR A 62 -5.26 -7.55 -7.12
CA THR A 62 -5.50 -6.15 -6.74
C THR A 62 -4.20 -5.44 -6.41
N VAL A 63 -3.32 -6.09 -5.63
CA VAL A 63 -1.99 -5.57 -5.30
C VAL A 63 -1.13 -5.43 -6.56
N ARG A 64 -1.18 -6.41 -7.47
CA ARG A 64 -0.46 -6.35 -8.75
C ARG A 64 -0.90 -5.14 -9.57
N LYS A 65 -2.22 -4.94 -9.71
CA LYS A 65 -2.79 -3.80 -10.47
C LYS A 65 -2.35 -2.45 -9.91
N LEU A 66 -2.23 -2.32 -8.58
CA LEU A 66 -1.68 -1.12 -7.96
C LEU A 66 -0.21 -0.93 -8.32
N GLY A 67 0.62 -1.99 -8.24
CA GLY A 67 2.02 -1.95 -8.66
C GLY A 67 2.20 -1.53 -10.13
N GLU A 68 1.37 -2.08 -11.02
CA GLU A 68 1.35 -1.73 -12.45
C GLU A 68 0.95 -0.26 -12.67
N SER A 69 -0.05 0.24 -11.93
CA SER A 69 -0.46 1.64 -11.99
C SER A 69 0.63 2.60 -11.53
N ILE A 70 1.39 2.22 -10.50
CA ILE A 70 2.54 2.99 -10.00
C ILE A 70 3.68 2.99 -11.01
N ALA A 71 3.97 1.84 -11.63
CA ALA A 71 5.02 1.72 -12.64
C ALA A 71 4.71 2.54 -13.91
N ALA A 72 3.43 2.59 -14.31
CA ALA A 72 2.97 3.34 -15.47
C ALA A 72 2.90 4.86 -15.23
N ALA A 73 2.90 5.32 -13.98
CA ALA A 73 2.77 6.74 -13.69
C ALA A 73 4.08 7.51 -14.00
N PRO A 74 3.96 8.71 -14.61
CA PRO A 74 5.10 9.61 -14.75
C PRO A 74 5.66 9.97 -13.37
N PRO A 75 6.98 10.10 -13.21
CA PRO A 75 7.61 10.37 -11.91
C PRO A 75 7.11 11.66 -11.24
N SER A 76 6.71 12.66 -12.02
CA SER A 76 6.09 13.90 -11.52
C SER A 76 4.68 13.72 -10.93
N THR A 77 4.01 12.59 -11.20
CA THR A 77 2.58 12.39 -10.91
C THR A 77 2.33 11.68 -9.59
N LEU A 78 3.38 11.27 -8.86
CA LEU A 78 3.23 10.84 -7.46
C LEU A 78 2.50 11.91 -6.64
N MET A 79 2.55 13.20 -7.01
CA MET A 79 1.85 14.24 -6.25
C MET A 79 0.32 14.30 -6.45
N ASP A 80 -0.21 13.71 -7.52
CA ASP A 80 -1.62 13.79 -7.95
C ASP A 80 -2.29 12.42 -8.14
N ALA A 81 -1.52 11.34 -8.14
CA ALA A 81 -2.04 10.01 -8.39
C ALA A 81 -2.95 9.58 -7.25
N GLY A 82 -4.27 9.59 -7.48
CA GLY A 82 -5.33 9.20 -6.56
C GLY A 82 -5.33 7.71 -6.19
N TRP A 83 -4.17 7.13 -5.88
CA TRP A 83 -4.02 5.74 -5.46
C TRP A 83 -4.62 5.44 -4.08
N ASN A 84 -5.11 6.46 -3.36
CA ASN A 84 -5.77 6.29 -2.07
C ASN A 84 -6.87 5.21 -2.14
N ALA A 85 -7.71 5.23 -3.18
CA ALA A 85 -8.78 4.25 -3.34
C ALA A 85 -8.22 2.84 -3.59
N GLN A 86 -7.28 2.70 -4.53
CA GLN A 86 -6.67 1.41 -4.87
C GLN A 86 -5.86 0.83 -3.70
N ALA A 87 -5.20 1.67 -2.91
CA ALA A 87 -4.47 1.25 -1.72
C ALA A 87 -5.45 0.76 -0.63
N ARG A 88 -6.59 1.45 -0.45
CA ARG A 88 -7.66 1.00 0.46
C ARG A 88 -8.26 -0.33 0.01
N GLU A 89 -8.50 -0.51 -1.28
CA GLU A 89 -8.97 -1.80 -1.85
C GLU A 89 -7.95 -2.93 -1.61
N CYS A 90 -6.66 -2.65 -1.74
CA CYS A 90 -5.62 -3.62 -1.39
C CYS A 90 -5.64 -3.97 0.10
N LEU A 91 -5.74 -2.99 0.97
CA LEU A 91 -5.79 -3.18 2.43
C LEU A 91 -7.02 -3.98 2.86
N ASP A 92 -8.19 -3.66 2.31
CA ASP A 92 -9.44 -4.39 2.53
C ASP A 92 -9.32 -5.86 2.08
N ALA A 93 -8.81 -6.08 0.86
CA ALA A 93 -8.58 -7.43 0.34
C ALA A 93 -7.58 -8.23 1.19
N LEU A 94 -6.63 -7.56 1.85
CA LEU A 94 -5.67 -8.18 2.77
C LEU A 94 -6.23 -8.36 4.19
N GLY A 95 -7.46 -7.91 4.45
CA GLY A 95 -8.13 -7.99 5.75
C GLY A 95 -7.67 -6.94 6.76
N VAL A 96 -7.04 -5.86 6.30
CA VAL A 96 -6.67 -4.73 7.16
C VAL A 96 -7.90 -3.85 7.39
N PRO A 97 -8.37 -3.70 8.64
CA PRO A 97 -9.56 -2.93 8.92
C PRO A 97 -9.33 -1.44 8.68
N VAL A 98 -10.41 -0.72 8.35
CA VAL A 98 -10.41 0.74 8.28
C VAL A 98 -10.10 1.29 9.69
N PRO A 99 -9.17 2.26 9.83
CA PRO A 99 -8.85 2.83 11.12
C PRO A 99 -10.04 3.58 11.73
N PRO A 100 -10.11 3.69 13.07
CA PRO A 100 -11.13 4.49 13.74
C PRO A 100 -11.05 5.95 13.27
N GLY A 101 -12.19 6.54 12.89
CA GLY A 101 -12.24 7.88 12.30
C GLY A 101 -11.95 7.91 10.78
N GLY A 102 -11.64 6.78 10.17
CA GLY A 102 -11.43 6.63 8.74
C GLY A 102 -10.05 7.04 8.23
N TRP A 103 -9.75 6.66 7.00
CA TRP A 103 -8.44 6.91 6.35
C TRP A 103 -8.10 8.39 6.18
N GLU A 104 -9.10 9.28 6.18
CA GLU A 104 -8.88 10.73 6.06
C GLU A 104 -8.36 11.37 7.35
N ALA A 105 -8.78 10.85 8.50
CA ALA A 105 -8.33 11.29 9.82
C ALA A 105 -7.11 10.51 10.32
N PHE A 106 -6.67 9.50 9.59
CA PHE A 106 -5.59 8.63 10.01
C PHE A 106 -4.21 9.30 9.89
N GLU A 107 -3.49 9.37 11.02
CA GLU A 107 -2.18 10.04 11.11
C GLU A 107 -1.02 9.11 11.46
N GLY A 108 -1.28 7.80 11.52
CA GLY A 108 -0.31 6.76 11.86
C GLY A 108 -0.84 5.83 12.95
N LEU A 109 -0.31 4.61 12.99
CA LEU A 109 -0.46 3.78 14.19
C LEU A 109 0.40 4.41 15.29
N PRO A 110 -0.09 4.46 16.55
CA PRO A 110 0.78 4.85 17.66
C PRO A 110 2.03 3.95 17.62
N PRO A 111 3.23 4.47 17.98
CA PRO A 111 4.38 3.61 18.15
C PRO A 111 3.95 2.52 19.13
N SER A 112 4.07 1.26 18.72
CA SER A 112 3.87 0.15 19.64
C SER A 112 4.86 0.38 20.78
N SER A 113 4.37 0.85 21.93
CA SER A 113 5.14 0.83 23.16
C SER A 113 5.38 -0.65 23.46
N GLU A 114 6.59 -1.10 23.14
CA GLU A 114 7.20 -2.28 23.76
C GLU A 114 7.44 -2.01 25.26
#